data_AF-A0A1Z9DXQ7-F1
#
_entry.id   AF-A0A1Z9DXQ7-F1
#
_cell.length_a   1.000
_cell.length_b   1.000
_cell.length_c   1.000
_cell.angle_alpha   90.00
_cell.angle_beta   90.00
_cell.angle_gamma   90.00
#
_symmetry.space_group_name_H-M   'P 1'
#
loop_
_entity.id
_entity.type
_entity.pdbx_description
1 polymer ?
#
loop_
_entity_poly.entity_id
_entity_poly.type
_entity_poly.pdbx_seq_one_letter_code
_entity_poly.pdbx_strand_id
1 'polypeptide(L)'
;MGQEKVKKELLFGKKNYRFLIVALAVIALGFILMIGGGSKDPNVFNPEIFSFRRIRLAPTIVLLGFAIAIYAILTSPKNNK
;
A
#
# COMPACT_ATOMS: atom_id res chain seq x y z
N MET A 1 -0.56 -10.67 -43.81
CA MET A 1 -1.15 -10.17 -42.54
C MET A 1 -0.03 -9.59 -41.70
N GLY A 2 0.03 -8.26 -41.58
CA GLY A 2 1.07 -7.59 -40.80
C GLY A 2 0.87 -7.85 -39.31
N GLN A 3 1.94 -8.25 -38.63
CA GLN A 3 1.96 -8.40 -37.17
C GLN A 3 1.83 -7.00 -36.55
N GLU A 4 0.64 -6.67 -36.05
CA GLU A 4 0.42 -5.46 -35.26
C GLU A 4 1.19 -5.61 -33.95
N LYS A 5 2.35 -4.93 -33.84
CA LYS A 5 3.11 -4.89 -32.60
C LYS A 5 2.30 -4.10 -31.59
N VAL A 6 1.55 -4.79 -30.73
CA VAL A 6 0.91 -4.22 -29.55
C VAL A 6 1.98 -3.51 -28.74
N LYS A 7 2.05 -2.18 -28.88
CA LYS A 7 2.93 -1.35 -28.06
C LYS A 7 2.39 -1.48 -26.65
N LYS A 8 3.14 -2.15 -25.77
CA LYS A 8 2.92 -2.10 -24.34
C LYS A 8 3.23 -0.67 -23.89
N GLU A 9 2.27 0.22 -24.04
CA GLU A 9 2.33 1.52 -23.39
C GLU A 9 2.22 1.27 -21.90
N LEU A 10 3.35 1.45 -21.21
CA LEU A 10 3.37 1.41 -19.76
C LEU A 10 2.55 2.59 -19.27
N LEU A 11 1.47 2.32 -18.54
CA LEU A 11 0.58 3.34 -17.95
C LEU A 11 1.33 4.33 -17.05
N PHE A 12 2.49 3.93 -16.53
CA PHE A 12 3.32 4.71 -15.63
C PHE A 12 4.80 4.68 -16.06
N GLY A 13 5.51 5.77 -15.78
CA GLY A 13 6.96 5.80 -15.94
C GLY A 13 7.66 4.83 -14.96
N LYS A 14 8.84 4.31 -15.33
CA LYS A 14 9.64 3.38 -14.50
C LYS A 14 9.85 3.87 -13.06
N LYS A 15 9.97 5.19 -12.85
CA LYS A 15 10.13 5.82 -11.53
C LYS A 15 8.85 5.70 -10.70
N ASN A 16 7.69 5.95 -11.29
CA ASN A 16 6.39 5.88 -10.60
C ASN A 16 6.05 4.44 -10.21
N TYR A 17 6.46 3.47 -11.04
CA TYR A 17 6.34 2.05 -10.70
C TYR A 17 7.14 1.67 -9.43
N ARG A 18 8.33 2.25 -9.23
CA ARG A 18 9.09 2.07 -7.98
C ARG A 18 8.35 2.64 -6.77
N PHE A 19 7.78 3.84 -6.90
CA PHE A 19 6.98 4.44 -5.83
C PHE A 19 5.73 3.62 -5.51
N LEU A 20 5.08 3.03 -6.52
CA LEU A 20 3.94 2.14 -6.34
C LEU A 20 4.31 0.88 -5.53
N ILE A 21 5.45 0.26 -5.84
CA ILE A 21 5.95 -0.90 -5.08
C ILE A 21 6.26 -0.52 -3.63
N VAL A 22 6.89 0.63 -3.41
CA VAL A 22 7.15 1.14 -2.05
C VAL A 22 5.84 1.37 -1.30
N ALA A 23 4.85 1.99 -1.94
CA ALA A 23 3.54 2.20 -1.35
C ALA A 23 2.89 0.87 -0.92
N LEU A 24 2.91 -0.14 -1.78
CA LEU A 24 2.39 -1.47 -1.47
C LEU A 24 3.11 -2.12 -0.29
N ALA A 25 4.44 -2.00 -0.22
CA ALA A 25 5.21 -2.51 0.92
C ALA A 25 4.84 -1.80 2.23
N VAL A 26 4.64 -0.48 2.21
CA VAL A 26 4.22 0.30 3.39
C VAL A 26 2.81 -0.08 3.84
N ILE A 27 1.87 -0.25 2.90
CA ILE A 27 0.50 -0.69 3.20
C ILE A 27 0.52 -2.09 3.82
N ALA A 28 1.26 -3.03 3.20
CA ALA A 28 1.41 -4.39 3.71
C ALA A 28 2.00 -4.41 5.13
N LEU A 29 3.03 -3.59 5.38
CA LEU A 29 3.61 -3.44 6.71
C LEU A 29 2.58 -2.89 7.71
N GLY A 30 1.79 -1.89 7.33
CA GLY A 30 0.70 -1.37 8.15
C GLY A 30 -0.31 -2.45 8.55
N PHE A 31 -0.73 -3.30 7.61
CA PHE A 31 -1.62 -4.44 7.92
C PHE A 31 -0.94 -5.50 8.78
N ILE A 32 0.33 -5.82 8.55
CA ILE A 32 1.09 -6.76 9.39
C ILE A 32 1.15 -6.27 10.84
N LEU A 33 1.30 -4.96 11.07
CA LEU A 33 1.29 -4.37 12.40
C LEU A 33 -0.07 -4.49 13.11
N MET A 34 -1.18 -4.64 12.36
CA MET A 34 -2.51 -4.85 12.93
C MET A 34 -2.73 -6.30 13.40
N ILE A 35 -1.94 -7.26 12.92
CA ILE A 35 -2.10 -8.68 13.25
C ILE A 35 -1.92 -8.91 14.76
N GLY A 36 -2.78 -9.76 15.31
CA GLY A 36 -2.79 -10.17 16.72
C GLY A 36 -3.69 -9.33 17.62
N GLY A 37 -3.67 -9.61 18.92
CA GLY A 37 -4.53 -8.95 19.92
C GLY A 37 -5.87 -9.62 20.09
N GLY A 38 -6.30 -10.47 19.16
CA GLY A 38 -7.45 -11.35 19.36
C GLY A 38 -7.29 -12.16 20.65
N SER A 39 -8.38 -12.26 21.41
CA SER A 39 -8.44 -13.19 22.53
C SER A 39 -8.59 -14.61 22.00
N LYS A 40 -7.95 -15.58 22.67
CA LYS A 40 -8.14 -17.01 22.36
C LYS A 40 -9.48 -17.53 22.87
N ASP A 41 -10.07 -16.85 23.85
CA ASP A 41 -11.38 -17.16 24.42
C ASP A 41 -12.32 -15.98 24.17
N PRO A 42 -13.40 -16.15 23.39
CA PRO A 42 -14.34 -15.07 23.06
C PRO A 42 -15.05 -14.48 24.29
N ASN A 43 -15.01 -15.15 25.45
CA ASN A 43 -15.60 -14.66 26.70
C ASN A 43 -14.62 -13.81 27.54
N VAL A 44 -13.35 -13.77 27.15
CA VAL A 44 -12.30 -13.01 27.85
C VAL A 44 -11.83 -11.87 26.97
N PHE A 45 -12.03 -10.64 27.44
CA PHE A 45 -11.55 -9.45 26.74
C PHE A 45 -10.02 -9.34 26.85
N ASN A 46 -9.32 -9.26 25.71
CA ASN A 46 -7.88 -9.01 25.69
C ASN A 46 -7.59 -7.50 25.52
N PRO A 47 -7.04 -6.79 26.52
CA PRO A 47 -6.74 -5.36 26.42
C PRO A 47 -5.68 -5.03 25.36
N GLU A 48 -4.89 -6.00 24.88
CA GLU A 48 -3.90 -5.80 23.82
C GLU A 48 -4.49 -5.39 22.46
N ILE A 49 -5.80 -5.60 22.27
CA ILE A 49 -6.55 -5.07 21.12
C ILE A 49 -6.47 -3.54 21.09
N PHE A 50 -6.47 -2.90 22.26
CA PHE A 50 -6.39 -1.45 22.40
C PHE A 50 -4.96 -0.91 22.48
N SER A 51 -3.97 -1.72 22.09
CA SER A 51 -2.59 -1.25 22.02
C SER A 51 -2.49 -0.04 21.07
N PHE A 52 -1.77 0.99 21.53
CA PHE A 52 -1.48 2.20 20.75
C PHE A 52 -0.95 1.89 19.34
N ARG A 53 -0.16 0.82 19.24
CA ARG A 53 0.39 0.31 17.98
C ARG A 53 -0.70 -0.07 16.97
N ARG A 54 -1.78 -0.71 17.41
CA ARG A 54 -2.84 -1.20 16.52
C ARG A 54 -3.89 -0.15 16.22
N ILE A 55 -4.24 0.69 17.19
CA ILE A 55 -5.28 1.72 17.01
C ILE A 55 -4.75 2.95 16.28
N ARG A 56 -3.50 3.36 16.54
CA ARG A 56 -2.97 4.63 16.01
C ARG A 56 -1.84 4.41 15.02
N LEU A 57 -0.79 3.69 15.41
CA LEU A 57 0.41 3.56 14.57
C LEU A 57 0.11 2.84 13.25
N ALA A 58 -0.54 1.68 13.32
CA ALA A 58 -0.80 0.85 12.14
C ALA A 58 -1.73 1.53 11.12
N PRO A 59 -2.88 2.12 11.50
CA PRO A 59 -3.73 2.85 10.56
C PRO A 59 -3.03 4.06 9.94
N THR A 60 -2.22 4.80 10.70
CA THR A 60 -1.44 5.92 10.16
C THR A 60 -0.43 5.45 9.09
N ILE A 61 0.22 4.30 9.30
CA ILE A 61 1.14 3.72 8.30
C ILE A 61 0.39 3.31 7.03
N VAL A 62 -0.79 2.69 7.17
CA VAL A 62 -1.63 2.33 6.01
C VAL A 62 -2.05 3.58 5.23
N LEU A 63 -2.52 4.62 5.92
CA LEU A 63 -2.90 5.89 5.30
C LEU A 63 -1.73 6.56 4.58
N LEU A 64 -0.54 6.54 5.18
CA LEU A 64 0.68 7.05 4.55
C LEU A 64 1.02 6.26 3.27
N GLY A 65 0.89 4.93 3.32
CA GLY A 65 1.05 4.07 2.15
C GLY A 65 0.08 4.43 1.02
N PHE A 66 -1.19 4.68 1.34
CA PHE A 66 -2.17 5.16 0.35
C PHE A 66 -1.82 6.55 -0.20
N ALA A 67 -1.35 7.48 0.64
CA ALA A 67 -0.90 8.79 0.17
C ALA A 67 0.26 8.68 -0.84
N ILE A 68 1.23 7.79 -0.58
CA ILE A 68 2.33 7.51 -1.51
C ILE A 68 1.81 6.88 -2.81
N ALA A 69 0.86 5.95 -2.73
CA ALA A 69 0.25 5.35 -3.91
C ALA A 69 -0.48 6.39 -4.77
N ILE A 70 -1.30 7.25 -4.15
CA ILE A 70 -2.00 8.35 -4.81
C ILE A 70 -0.98 9.29 -5.47
N TYR A 71 0.09 9.67 -4.75
CA TYR A 71 1.16 10.49 -5.32
C TYR A 71 1.84 9.83 -6.52
N ALA A 72 2.12 8.52 -6.45
CA ALA A 72 2.76 7.77 -7.54
C ALA A 72 1.88 7.71 -8.80
N ILE A 73 0.56 7.59 -8.62
CA ILE A 73 -0.43 7.55 -9.70
C ILE A 73 -0.62 8.95 -10.31
N LEU A 74 -0.85 9.97 -9.46
CA LEU A 74 -1.10 11.35 -9.91
C LEU A 74 0.13 12.03 -10.50
N THR A 75 1.33 11.71 -10.03
CA THR A 75 2.60 12.27 -10.57
C THR A 75 3.00 11.62 -11.90
N SER A 76 2.07 11.01 -12.64
CA SER A 76 2.34 10.39 -13.93
C SER A 76 1.97 11.31 -15.10
N PRO A 77 2.88 12.24 -15.43
CA PRO A 77 3.12 12.57 -16.83
C PRO A 77 4.62 12.69 -17.10
N LYS A 78 5.18 11.72 -17.82
CA LYS A 78 6.41 11.96 -18.59
C LYS A 78 6.26 11.35 -19.97
N ASN A 79 5.49 12.07 -20.80
CA ASN A 79 5.62 12.05 -22.24
C ASN A 79 7.00 12.61 -22.57
N ASN A 80 8.02 11.76 -22.48
CA ASN A 80 9.20 11.99 -23.29
C ASN A 80 8.77 11.59 -24.71
N LYS A 81 8.67 12.59 -25.59
CA LYS A 81 8.73 12.38 -27.04
C LYS A 81 9.81 11.36 -27.39
#